data_AF-A0AAD1S380-F1
#
_entry.id   AF-A0AAD1S380-F1
#
_cell.length_a   1.000
_cell.length_b   1.000
_cell.length_c   1.000
_cell.angle_alpha   90.00
_cell.angle_beta   90.00
_cell.angle_gamma   90.00
#
_symmetry.space_group_name_H-M   'P 1'
#
loop_
_entity.id
_entity.type
_entity.pdbx_description
1 polymer ?
#
loop_
_entity_poly.entity_id
_entity_poly.type
_entity_poly.pdbx_seq_one_letter_code
_entity_poly.pdbx_strand_id
1 'polypeptide(L)'
;MFGIEAESEQDSSMQQADDSSGFRKDTVHKLLQLHLKEDKVRVSADALVLITEMLNVFVQEAAARAARQAKGEELAVVDIEHVEKILPQLLLDF
;
A
#
# COMPACT_ATOMS: atom_id res chain seq x y z
N MET A 1 -1.77 -53.79 18.06
CA MET A 1 -0.64 -53.01 18.59
C MET A 1 0.33 -52.77 17.46
N PHE A 2 0.28 -51.57 16.87
CA PHE A 2 1.38 -50.83 16.25
C PHE A 2 0.76 -49.47 15.88
N GLY A 3 0.97 -48.50 16.77
CA GLY A 3 0.70 -47.10 16.49
C GLY A 3 1.93 -46.46 15.85
N ILE A 4 1.68 -45.41 15.09
CA ILE A 4 2.49 -44.24 14.71
C ILE A 4 1.46 -43.36 13.96
N GLU A 5 0.82 -42.41 14.64
CA GLU A 5 1.14 -40.97 14.61
C GLU A 5 0.97 -40.41 13.19
N ALA A 6 -0.18 -39.80 12.89
CA ALA A 6 -0.49 -38.38 13.13
C ALA A 6 0.41 -37.45 12.30
N GLU A 7 -0.15 -36.89 11.23
CA GLU A 7 0.11 -35.50 10.87
C GLU A 7 -1.17 -34.92 10.24
N SER A 8 -1.78 -34.06 11.04
CA SER A 8 -2.93 -33.21 10.78
C SER A 8 -2.52 -31.97 10.00
N GLU A 9 -3.45 -31.52 9.16
CA GLU A 9 -3.79 -30.11 8.90
C GLU A 9 -2.71 -29.20 8.27
N GLN A 10 -3.07 -28.63 7.13
CA GLN A 10 -3.15 -27.17 7.01
C GLN A 10 -4.10 -26.81 5.87
N ASP A 11 -5.39 -26.81 6.22
CA ASP A 11 -6.41 -26.00 5.56
C ASP A 11 -5.94 -24.54 5.66
N SER A 12 -5.35 -24.02 4.59
CA SER A 12 -5.01 -22.62 4.48
C SER A 12 -6.30 -21.87 4.14
N SER A 13 -7.21 -21.82 5.11
CA SER A 13 -8.23 -20.79 5.15
C SER A 13 -7.49 -19.46 5.18
N MET A 14 -7.32 -18.88 3.99
CA MET A 14 -6.76 -17.55 3.81
C MET A 14 -7.67 -16.62 4.61
N GLN A 15 -7.25 -16.32 5.83
CA GLN A 15 -7.93 -15.41 6.73
C GLN A 15 -8.10 -14.12 5.94
N GLN A 16 -9.34 -13.79 5.54
CA GLN A 16 -9.67 -12.44 5.13
C GLN A 16 -9.49 -11.59 6.38
N ALA A 17 -8.28 -11.08 6.55
CA ALA A 17 -8.02 -9.97 7.43
C ALA A 17 -8.75 -8.78 6.79
N ASP A 18 -9.98 -8.55 7.24
CA ASP A 18 -10.65 -7.26 7.13
C ASP A 18 -9.99 -6.27 8.09
N ASP A 19 -8.67 -6.15 7.96
CA ASP A 19 -7.89 -5.07 8.53
C ASP A 19 -7.60 -4.20 7.31
N SER A 20 -8.51 -3.26 7.02
CA SER A 20 -8.36 -2.33 5.90
C SER A 20 -7.06 -1.54 6.11
N SER A 21 -5.94 -2.05 5.59
CA SER A 21 -4.62 -1.46 5.70
C SER A 21 -4.58 -0.25 4.79
N GLY A 22 -5.13 0.86 5.27
CA GLY A 22 -5.26 2.11 4.52
C GLY A 22 -5.09 3.33 5.42
N PHE A 23 -4.98 4.50 4.79
CA PHE A 23 -4.81 5.73 5.54
C PHE A 23 -6.06 6.10 6.34
N ARG A 24 -5.87 6.51 7.61
CA ARG A 24 -6.95 7.14 8.38
C ARG A 24 -7.35 8.45 7.73
N LYS A 25 -8.64 8.67 7.51
CA LYS A 25 -9.18 9.91 6.92
C LYS A 25 -8.72 11.16 7.65
N ASP A 26 -8.64 11.12 8.99
CA ASP A 26 -8.13 12.24 9.79
C ASP A 26 -6.67 12.58 9.50
N THR A 27 -5.83 11.57 9.21
CA THR A 27 -4.43 11.78 8.82
C THR A 27 -4.37 12.46 7.45
N VAL A 28 -5.15 11.96 6.48
CA VAL A 28 -5.22 12.52 5.13
C VAL A 28 -5.74 13.97 5.19
N HIS A 29 -6.77 14.23 5.98
CA HIS A 29 -7.31 15.57 6.17
C HIS A 29 -6.27 16.55 6.73
N LYS A 30 -5.52 16.15 7.77
CA LYS A 30 -4.43 16.96 8.32
C LYS A 30 -3.32 17.18 7.29
N LEU A 31 -2.96 16.17 6.50
CA LEU A 31 -1.95 16.27 5.44
C LEU A 31 -2.36 17.31 4.38
N LEU A 32 -3.64 17.30 3.99
CA LEU A 32 -4.19 18.29 3.05
C LEU A 32 -4.15 19.70 3.67
N GLN A 33 -4.58 19.86 4.92
CA GLN A 33 -4.55 21.15 5.62
C GLN A 33 -3.15 21.74 5.76
N LEU A 34 -2.10 20.91 5.86
CA LEU A 34 -0.72 21.40 5.91
C LEU A 34 -0.29 22.12 4.61
N HIS A 35 -0.87 21.75 3.46
CA HIS A 35 -0.46 22.25 2.15
C HIS A 35 -1.47 23.23 1.54
N LEU A 36 -2.73 23.21 2.00
CA LEU A 36 -3.77 24.15 1.62
C LEU A 36 -3.67 25.42 2.46
N LYS A 37 -2.88 26.38 1.99
CA LYS A 37 -2.54 27.63 2.71
C LYS A 37 -3.68 28.65 2.82
N GLU A 38 -4.82 28.39 2.19
CA GLU A 38 -5.97 29.28 2.21
C GLU A 38 -7.02 28.78 3.20
N ASP A 39 -7.30 29.57 4.25
CA ASP A 39 -8.28 29.25 5.31
C ASP A 39 -9.72 28.99 4.81
N LYS A 40 -10.00 29.34 3.55
CA LYS A 40 -11.30 29.14 2.90
C LYS A 40 -11.43 27.79 2.20
N VAL A 41 -10.33 27.09 1.95
CA VAL A 41 -10.36 25.82 1.22
C VAL A 41 -10.85 24.73 2.18
N ARG A 42 -11.99 24.13 1.83
CA ARG A 42 -12.60 23.02 2.56
C ARG A 42 -12.65 21.80 1.66
N VAL A 43 -12.31 20.65 2.23
CA VAL A 43 -12.41 19.35 1.55
C VAL A 43 -13.73 18.71 1.96
N SER A 44 -14.54 18.29 0.98
CA SER A 44 -15.79 17.58 1.27
C SER A 44 -15.50 16.17 1.81
N ALA A 45 -16.47 15.59 2.53
CA ALA A 45 -16.32 14.23 3.07
C ALA A 45 -16.05 13.20 1.96
N ASP A 46 -16.76 13.29 0.84
CA ASP A 46 -16.59 12.38 -0.30
C ASP A 46 -15.22 12.56 -0.97
N ALA A 47 -14.77 13.80 -1.15
CA ALA A 47 -13.43 14.08 -1.68
C ALA A 47 -12.34 13.52 -0.74
N LEU A 48 -12.54 13.61 0.58
CA LEU A 48 -11.61 13.04 1.54
C LEU A 48 -11.53 11.51 1.41
N VAL A 49 -12.65 10.82 1.18
CA VAL A 49 -12.64 9.37 0.90
C VAL A 49 -11.86 9.07 -0.36
N LEU A 50 -12.14 9.79 -1.46
CA LEU A 50 -11.46 9.57 -2.74
C LEU A 50 -9.96 9.81 -2.66
N ILE A 51 -9.51 10.86 -1.97
CA ILE A 51 -8.08 11.14 -1.79
C ILE A 51 -7.43 10.06 -0.91
N THR A 52 -8.14 9.56 0.10
CA THR A 52 -7.65 8.47 0.95
C THR A 52 -7.38 7.22 0.11
N GLU A 53 -8.31 6.85 -0.77
CA GLU A 53 -8.12 5.71 -1.68
C GLU A 53 -7.04 5.98 -2.74
N MET A 54 -6.98 7.19 -3.29
CA MET A 54 -5.93 7.57 -4.24
C MET A 54 -4.53 7.46 -3.62
N LEU A 55 -4.35 7.85 -2.35
CA LEU A 55 -3.10 7.67 -1.63
C LEU A 55 -2.77 6.19 -1.39
N ASN A 56 -3.77 5.36 -1.07
CA ASN A 56 -3.59 3.92 -0.95
C ASN A 56 -3.06 3.32 -2.27
N VAL A 57 -3.70 3.66 -3.40
CA VAL A 57 -3.29 3.21 -4.74
C VAL A 57 -1.89 3.70 -5.08
N PHE A 58 -1.56 4.96 -4.80
CA PHE A 58 -0.22 5.51 -5.05
C PHE A 58 0.88 4.70 -4.36
N VAL A 59 0.70 4.37 -3.07
CA VAL A 59 1.68 3.59 -2.31
C VAL A 59 1.73 2.14 -2.77
N GLN A 60 0.59 1.53 -3.06
CA GLN A 60 0.54 0.15 -3.59
C GLN A 60 1.22 0.05 -4.96
N GLU A 61 1.02 1.02 -5.84
CA GLU A 61 1.68 1.10 -7.15
C GLU A 61 3.20 1.26 -6.99
N ALA A 62 3.64 2.16 -6.09
CA ALA A 62 5.06 2.34 -5.79
C ALA A 62 5.71 1.02 -5.32
N ALA A 63 5.07 0.34 -4.35
CA ALA A 63 5.55 -0.92 -3.82
C ALA A 63 5.56 -2.04 -4.88
N ALA A 64 4.49 -2.17 -5.66
CA ALA A 64 4.38 -3.19 -6.70
C ALA A 64 5.42 -2.98 -7.82
N ARG A 65 5.65 -1.74 -8.25
CA ARG A 65 6.66 -1.42 -9.26
C ARG A 65 8.08 -1.65 -8.74
N ALA A 66 8.38 -1.24 -7.51
CA ALA A 66 9.68 -1.49 -6.90
C ALA A 66 9.95 -2.99 -6.73
N ALA A 67 8.93 -3.79 -6.34
CA ALA A 67 9.03 -5.24 -6.26
C ALA A 67 9.25 -5.89 -7.64
N ARG A 68 8.58 -5.41 -8.70
CA ARG A 68 8.83 -5.87 -10.08
C ARG A 68 10.25 -5.53 -10.55
N GLN A 69 10.77 -4.36 -10.17
CA GLN A 69 12.13 -3.94 -10.50
C GLN A 69 13.17 -4.85 -9.83
N ALA A 70 13.04 -5.10 -8.52
CA ALA A 70 13.92 -6.02 -7.79
C ALA A 70 13.87 -7.44 -8.35
N LYS A 71 12.66 -7.94 -8.68
CA LYS A 71 12.48 -9.24 -9.32
C LYS A 71 13.15 -9.32 -10.70
N GLY A 72 13.13 -8.23 -11.47
CA GLY A 72 13.83 -8.13 -12.76
C GLY A 72 15.36 -8.17 -12.63
N GLU A 73 15.88 -7.83 -11.45
CA GLU A 73 17.30 -7.88 -11.10
C GLU A 73 17.65 -9.17 -10.32
N GLU A 74 16.72 -10.13 -10.23
CA GLU A 74 16.86 -11.41 -9.52
C GLU A 74 17.12 -11.26 -8.00
N LEU A 75 16.69 -10.14 -7.42
CA LEU A 75 16.79 -9.85 -5.99
C LEU A 75 15.47 -10.15 -5.27
N ALA A 76 15.56 -10.79 -4.10
CA ALA A 76 14.41 -11.14 -3.28
C ALA A 76 13.91 -9.99 -2.39
N VAL A 77 14.73 -8.95 -2.20
CA VAL A 77 14.44 -7.81 -1.33
C VAL A 77 14.47 -6.52 -2.15
N VAL A 78 13.52 -5.64 -1.88
CA VAL A 78 13.46 -4.31 -2.50
C VAL A 78 14.40 -3.36 -1.75
N ASP A 79 15.52 -3.03 -2.37
CA ASP A 79 16.39 -1.93 -1.96
C ASP A 79 15.97 -0.58 -2.55
N ILE A 80 16.53 0.50 -2.00
CA ILE A 80 16.22 1.89 -2.38
C ILE A 80 16.47 2.18 -3.86
N GLU A 81 17.51 1.58 -4.45
CA GLU A 81 17.86 1.75 -5.87
C GLU A 81 16.72 1.34 -6.81
N HIS A 82 15.93 0.32 -6.42
CA HIS A 82 14.77 -0.11 -7.20
C HIS A 82 13.65 0.94 -7.19
N VAL A 83 13.47 1.62 -6.06
CA VAL A 83 12.50 2.71 -5.93
C VAL A 83 12.94 3.90 -6.78
N GLU A 84 14.21 4.27 -6.72
CA GLU A 84 14.78 5.38 -7.52
C GLU A 84 14.60 5.15 -9.03
N LYS A 85 14.76 3.89 -9.49
CA LYS A 85 14.56 3.53 -10.90
C LYS A 85 13.11 3.70 -11.36
N ILE A 86 12.12 3.38 -10.53
CA ILE A 86 10.69 3.48 -10.89
C ILE A 86 10.09 4.86 -10.62
N LEU A 87 10.75 5.68 -9.80
CA LEU A 87 10.23 6.97 -9.33
C LEU A 87 9.87 7.94 -10.46
N PRO A 88 10.69 8.12 -11.53
CA PRO A 88 10.35 9.07 -12.59
C PRO A 88 9.01 8.75 -13.26
N GLN A 89 8.76 7.48 -13.60
CA GLN A 89 7.50 7.09 -14.24
C GLN A 89 6.35 7.10 -13.24
N LEU A 90 6.57 6.69 -11.99
CA LEU A 90 5.55 6.77 -10.95
C LEU A 90 5.04 8.21 -10.78
N LEU A 91 5.92 9.21 -10.80
CA LEU A 91 5.53 10.62 -10.68
C LEU A 91 4.92 11.21 -11.96
N LEU A 92 5.05 10.55 -13.12
CA LEU A 92 4.39 10.97 -14.36
C LEU A 92 2.98 10.41 -14.50
N ASP A 93 2.69 9.29 -13.84
CA ASP A 93 1.37 8.64 -13.89
C ASP A 93 0.33 9.31 -12.96
N PHE A 94 0.78 10.16 -12.03
CA PHE A 94 -0.03 10.85 -11.02
C PHE A 94 0.17 12.36 -11.09
#